data_AF-A0A3D5VGP2-F1
#
_entry.id   AF-A0A3D5VGP2-F1
#
_cell.length_a   1.000
_cell.length_b   1.000
_cell.length_c   1.000
_cell.angle_alpha   90.00
_cell.angle_beta   90.00
_cell.angle_gamma   90.00
#
_symmetry.space_group_name_H-M   'P 1'
#
loop_
_entity.id
_entity.type
_entity.pdbx_description
1 polymer ?
#
loop_
_entity_poly.entity_id
_entity_poly.type
_entity_poly.pdbx_seq_one_letter_code
_entity_poly.pdbx_strand_id
1 'polypeptide(L)'
;VITNAGGGNLAGTARGRRKAGSDALVVGASVDLKGLHMASDKDFNRKSFTTGHTGFGVPFTTWPDRADVPRNAARPLRYMDRYVTITQGEAFYVTELLAQLEGLERGPAGNVSLAAAVALARELDKDQILVVQETEYTGAGKHVNAQLSFARKNGIEISVGNPADSVPGKSIILPEHPRQIQAVDLDMDDLRRSYLNHALGTLNGAKLLPEDISFLAEDCRVTPEFIESIAQGVK
;
A
#
# COMPACT_ATOMS: atom_id res chain seq x y z
N VAL A 1 6.97 6.66 6.24
CA VAL A 1 6.51 5.50 5.46
C VAL A 1 5.41 4.79 6.23
N ILE A 2 4.28 4.47 5.59
CA ILE A 2 3.07 3.98 6.25
C ILE A 2 2.50 2.81 5.46
N THR A 3 2.19 1.70 6.13
CA THR A 3 1.52 0.56 5.49
C THR A 3 0.12 1.00 5.05
N ASN A 4 -0.16 0.88 3.75
CA ASN A 4 -1.46 1.19 3.17
C ASN A 4 -2.25 -0.09 2.90
N ALA A 5 -3.53 -0.05 3.26
CA ALA A 5 -4.52 -1.09 2.99
C ALA A 5 -5.88 -0.39 2.84
N GLY A 6 -6.68 -0.32 3.90
CA GLY A 6 -7.94 0.45 3.91
C GLY A 6 -7.79 1.97 4.01
N GLY A 7 -6.55 2.50 4.03
CA GLY A 7 -6.29 3.94 4.05
C GLY A 7 -6.41 4.66 5.40
N GLY A 8 -7.08 4.08 6.40
CA GLY A 8 -7.34 4.74 7.69
C GLY A 8 -6.07 5.12 8.44
N ASN A 9 -5.11 4.19 8.52
CA ASN A 9 -3.81 4.42 9.13
C ASN A 9 -3.03 5.57 8.45
N LEU A 10 -3.05 5.58 7.12
CA LEU A 10 -2.38 6.60 6.31
C LEU A 10 -2.99 7.98 6.52
N ALA A 11 -4.32 8.09 6.41
CA ALA A 11 -5.03 9.34 6.63
C ALA A 11 -4.86 9.85 8.08
N GLY A 12 -4.95 8.97 9.08
CA GLY A 12 -4.74 9.31 10.48
C GLY A 12 -3.34 9.84 10.75
N THR A 13 -2.31 9.15 10.27
CA THR A 13 -0.91 9.57 10.41
C THR A 13 -0.64 10.89 9.72
N ALA A 14 -1.13 11.08 8.49
CA ALA A 14 -0.95 12.33 7.76
C ALA A 14 -1.64 13.53 8.44
N ARG A 15 -2.83 13.32 9.03
CA ARG A 15 -3.51 14.35 9.82
C ARG A 15 -2.76 14.66 11.11
N GLY A 16 -2.23 13.65 11.79
CA GLY A 16 -1.36 13.81 12.96
C GLY A 16 -0.10 14.63 12.63
N ARG A 17 0.58 14.28 11.53
CA ARG A 17 1.72 15.03 10.98
C ARG A 17 1.39 16.51 10.76
N ARG A 18 0.28 16.80 10.06
CA ARG A 18 -0.16 18.19 9.80
C ARG A 18 -0.46 18.94 11.10
N LYS A 19 -1.13 18.27 12.06
CA LYS A 19 -1.42 18.87 13.38
C LYS A 19 -0.15 19.19 14.16
N ALA A 20 0.92 18.42 13.99
CA ALA A 20 2.22 18.68 14.57
C ALA A 20 3.03 19.75 13.82
N GLY A 21 2.50 20.33 12.73
CA GLY A 21 3.18 21.35 11.94
C GLY A 21 4.31 20.82 11.05
N SER A 22 4.38 19.50 10.82
CA SER A 22 5.42 18.88 9.99
C SER A 22 5.02 18.83 8.51
N ASP A 23 5.95 19.19 7.64
CA ASP A 23 5.87 19.16 6.19
C ASP A 23 6.37 17.85 5.55
N ALA A 24 6.85 16.89 6.36
CA ALA A 24 7.38 15.61 5.92
C ALA A 24 6.51 14.87 4.89
N LEU A 25 7.16 14.28 3.87
CA LEU A 25 6.48 13.53 2.82
C LEU A 25 5.81 12.26 3.37
N VAL A 26 4.61 11.98 2.89
CA VAL A 26 3.80 10.82 3.26
C VAL A 26 3.93 9.76 2.19
N VAL A 27 4.70 8.71 2.49
CA VAL A 27 4.87 7.56 1.59
C VAL A 27 4.00 6.40 2.05
N GLY A 28 3.05 5.97 1.21
CA GLY A 28 2.31 4.73 1.38
C GLY A 28 3.11 3.52 0.91
N ALA A 29 2.94 2.38 1.55
CA ALA A 29 3.61 1.12 1.20
C ALA A 29 2.65 -0.06 1.22
N SER A 30 2.71 -0.93 0.22
CA SER A 30 1.95 -2.17 0.18
C SER A 30 2.77 -3.33 -0.38
N VAL A 31 2.48 -4.56 0.05
CA VAL A 31 2.96 -5.75 -0.64
C VAL A 31 2.27 -5.87 -2.00
N ASP A 32 3.06 -6.10 -3.05
CA ASP A 32 2.52 -6.32 -4.39
C ASP A 32 1.86 -7.69 -4.51
N LEU A 33 0.55 -7.67 -4.77
CA LEU A 33 -0.26 -8.82 -5.13
C LEU A 33 -0.97 -8.61 -6.47
N LYS A 34 -0.37 -7.84 -7.40
CA LYS A 34 -0.92 -7.59 -8.73
C LYS A 34 -1.37 -8.89 -9.40
N GLY A 35 -2.58 -8.87 -9.93
CA GLY A 35 -3.20 -10.02 -10.59
C GLY A 35 -3.96 -10.98 -9.67
N LEU A 36 -3.95 -10.78 -8.34
CA LEU A 36 -4.81 -11.52 -7.42
C LEU A 36 -6.09 -10.75 -7.12
N HIS A 37 -7.23 -11.42 -7.24
CA HIS A 37 -8.53 -10.84 -6.93
C HIS A 37 -8.98 -11.22 -5.52
N MET A 38 -9.08 -10.24 -4.62
CA MET A 38 -9.46 -10.51 -3.22
C MET A 38 -10.92 -10.99 -3.04
N ALA A 39 -11.75 -10.92 -4.08
CA ALA A 39 -13.09 -11.47 -4.10
C ALA A 39 -13.16 -12.94 -4.57
N SER A 40 -12.04 -13.50 -5.05
CA SER A 40 -11.95 -14.90 -5.49
C SER A 40 -11.39 -15.74 -4.35
N ASP A 41 -12.13 -16.75 -3.87
CA ASP A 41 -11.65 -17.66 -2.82
C ASP A 41 -10.32 -18.31 -3.18
N LYS A 42 -10.14 -18.63 -4.47
CA LYS A 42 -8.90 -19.22 -4.98
C LYS A 42 -7.72 -18.26 -4.84
N ASP A 43 -7.88 -17.01 -5.26
CA ASP A 43 -6.78 -16.04 -5.21
C ASP A 43 -6.56 -15.50 -3.79
N PHE A 44 -7.63 -15.40 -3.00
CA PHE A 44 -7.60 -14.97 -1.60
C PHE A 44 -6.72 -15.90 -0.76
N ASN A 45 -6.75 -17.21 -1.00
CA ASN A 45 -5.92 -18.18 -0.26
C ASN A 45 -4.48 -18.27 -0.77
N ARG A 46 -4.14 -17.60 -1.88
CA ARG A 46 -2.79 -17.55 -2.46
C ARG A 46 -1.98 -16.34 -1.99
N LYS A 47 -2.55 -15.50 -1.11
CA LYS A 47 -1.83 -14.43 -0.43
C LYS A 47 -1.30 -14.94 0.91
N SER A 48 -0.12 -14.47 1.30
CA SER A 48 0.43 -14.78 2.62
C SER A 48 0.14 -13.71 3.67
N PHE A 49 -0.49 -12.59 3.26
CA PHE A 49 -0.71 -11.40 4.06
C PHE A 49 -2.20 -11.14 4.26
N THR A 50 -2.63 -10.94 5.51
CA THR A 50 -4.02 -10.61 5.81
C THR A 50 -4.36 -9.16 5.46
N THR A 51 -3.39 -8.24 5.57
CA THR A 51 -3.52 -6.81 5.29
C THR A 51 -2.23 -6.24 4.68
N GLY A 52 -2.22 -4.95 4.35
CA GLY A 52 -1.01 -4.22 3.92
C GLY A 52 -0.54 -4.53 2.49
N HIS A 53 -1.45 -4.95 1.61
CA HIS A 53 -1.13 -5.36 0.24
C HIS A 53 -1.99 -4.66 -0.81
N THR A 54 -1.56 -4.65 -2.07
CA THR A 54 -2.22 -3.91 -3.16
C THR A 54 -3.66 -4.36 -3.40
N GLY A 55 -4.00 -5.64 -3.12
CA GLY A 55 -5.38 -6.14 -3.17
C GLY A 55 -6.39 -5.45 -2.25
N PHE A 56 -5.93 -4.71 -1.22
CA PHE A 56 -6.77 -3.76 -0.47
C PHE A 56 -6.30 -2.32 -0.68
N GLY A 57 -4.98 -2.10 -0.64
CA GLY A 57 -4.36 -0.80 -0.78
C GLY A 57 -4.81 -0.02 -2.01
N VAL A 58 -4.79 -0.64 -3.20
CA VAL A 58 -5.21 0.02 -4.45
C VAL A 58 -6.72 0.25 -4.47
N PRO A 59 -7.59 -0.76 -4.24
CA PRO A 59 -9.04 -0.56 -4.24
C PRO A 59 -9.57 0.52 -3.29
N PHE A 60 -9.01 0.64 -2.07
CA PHE A 60 -9.42 1.69 -1.13
C PHE A 60 -8.75 3.05 -1.41
N THR A 61 -7.69 3.07 -2.23
CA THR A 61 -7.10 4.32 -2.73
C THR A 61 -7.89 4.86 -3.92
N THR A 62 -8.36 3.99 -4.82
CA THR A 62 -9.08 4.37 -6.03
C THR A 62 -10.60 4.44 -5.87
N TRP A 63 -11.18 3.84 -4.85
CA TRP A 63 -12.60 4.06 -4.55
C TRP A 63 -12.86 3.92 -3.04
N PRO A 64 -12.47 4.92 -2.22
CA PRO A 64 -12.52 4.80 -0.77
C PRO A 64 -13.94 4.61 -0.21
N ASP A 65 -14.98 5.12 -0.88
CA ASP A 65 -16.38 4.97 -0.44
C ASP A 65 -17.00 3.61 -0.77
N ARG A 66 -16.21 2.65 -1.27
CA ARG A 66 -16.62 1.24 -1.41
C ARG A 66 -16.88 0.51 -0.08
N ALA A 67 -16.53 1.14 1.04
CA ALA A 67 -16.69 0.57 2.37
C ALA A 67 -18.14 0.70 2.85
N ASP A 68 -18.54 -0.12 3.83
CA ASP A 68 -19.89 -0.12 4.41
C ASP A 68 -20.18 1.12 5.31
N VAL A 69 -19.40 2.18 5.18
CA VAL A 69 -19.57 3.42 5.95
C VAL A 69 -20.10 4.53 5.04
N PRO A 70 -21.14 5.28 5.44
CA PRO A 70 -21.74 6.33 4.60
C PRO A 70 -20.79 7.46 4.22
N ARG A 71 -19.74 7.69 5.02
CA ARG A 71 -18.71 8.73 4.80
C ARG A 71 -17.36 8.18 5.24
N ASN A 72 -16.52 7.76 4.30
CA ASN A 72 -15.23 7.22 4.65
C ASN A 72 -14.19 8.34 4.88
N ALA A 73 -13.66 8.44 6.10
CA ALA A 73 -12.60 9.40 6.43
C ALA A 73 -11.21 8.97 5.92
N ALA A 74 -11.05 7.71 5.52
CA ALA A 74 -9.84 7.22 4.88
C ALA A 74 -9.81 7.70 3.42
N ARG A 75 -8.98 8.72 3.16
CA ARG A 75 -8.80 9.34 1.84
C ARG A 75 -7.34 9.30 1.41
N PRO A 76 -6.82 8.17 0.93
CA PRO A 76 -5.38 8.01 0.79
C PRO A 76 -4.73 8.98 -0.20
N LEU A 77 -5.34 9.22 -1.37
CA LEU A 77 -4.82 10.15 -2.38
C LEU A 77 -4.70 11.60 -1.89
N ARG A 78 -5.59 12.03 -0.98
CA ARG A 78 -5.55 13.36 -0.35
C ARG A 78 -4.26 13.58 0.43
N TYR A 79 -3.70 12.50 0.96
CA TYR A 79 -2.61 12.52 1.92
C TYR A 79 -1.27 12.00 1.37
N MET A 80 -1.27 11.07 0.42
CA MET A 80 -0.05 10.46 -0.13
C MET A 80 0.71 11.40 -1.06
N ASP A 81 2.02 11.48 -0.83
CA ASP A 81 2.99 12.09 -1.73
C ASP A 81 3.57 11.06 -2.71
N ARG A 82 3.76 9.82 -2.24
CA ARG A 82 4.31 8.69 -3.00
C ARG A 82 3.66 7.39 -2.53
N TYR A 83 3.52 6.42 -3.42
CA TYR A 83 3.02 5.10 -3.08
C TYR A 83 3.91 4.02 -3.70
N VAL A 84 4.54 3.21 -2.86
CA VAL A 84 5.44 2.15 -3.29
C VAL A 84 4.91 0.77 -2.97
N THR A 85 5.40 -0.21 -3.71
CA THR A 85 5.24 -1.62 -3.41
C THR A 85 6.56 -2.30 -3.09
N ILE A 86 6.45 -3.41 -2.37
CA ILE A 86 7.51 -4.38 -2.13
C ILE A 86 6.96 -5.78 -2.40
N THR A 87 7.81 -6.76 -2.60
CA THR A 87 7.41 -8.16 -2.74
C THR A 87 7.09 -8.79 -1.38
N GLN A 88 6.39 -9.93 -1.43
CA GLN A 88 6.16 -10.77 -0.25
C GLN A 88 7.48 -11.18 0.41
N GLY A 89 8.47 -11.59 -0.39
CA GLY A 89 9.74 -12.11 0.10
C GLY A 89 10.56 -11.07 0.87
N GLU A 90 10.56 -9.82 0.41
CA GLU A 90 11.21 -8.70 1.11
C GLU A 90 10.57 -8.41 2.46
N ALA A 91 9.23 -8.41 2.53
CA ALA A 91 8.51 -8.23 3.80
C ALA A 91 8.82 -9.36 4.79
N PHE A 92 8.88 -10.61 4.33
CA PHE A 92 9.28 -11.74 5.17
C PHE A 92 10.72 -11.62 5.64
N TYR A 93 11.64 -11.26 4.75
CA TYR A 93 13.06 -11.13 5.06
C TYR A 93 13.30 -10.06 6.13
N VAL A 94 12.71 -8.86 5.95
CA VAL A 94 12.87 -7.76 6.91
C VAL A 94 12.22 -8.11 8.25
N THR A 95 11.14 -8.89 8.24
CA THR A 95 10.54 -9.39 9.49
C THR A 95 11.47 -10.27 10.27
N GLU A 96 12.12 -11.23 9.61
CA GLU A 96 13.11 -12.08 10.26
C GLU A 96 14.34 -11.28 10.69
N LEU A 97 14.83 -10.38 9.83
CA LEU A 97 15.97 -9.51 10.11
C LEU A 97 15.77 -8.70 11.38
N LEU A 98 14.62 -8.04 11.53
CA LEU A 98 14.31 -7.21 12.70
C LEU A 98 14.06 -8.04 13.97
N ALA A 99 13.52 -9.25 13.83
CA ALA A 99 13.41 -10.17 14.96
C ALA A 99 14.80 -10.57 15.47
N GLN A 100 15.73 -10.91 14.57
CA GLN A 100 17.08 -11.34 14.94
C GLN A 100 17.98 -10.21 15.45
N LEU A 101 17.91 -9.02 14.84
CA LEU A 101 18.80 -7.91 15.19
C LEU A 101 18.26 -7.04 16.31
N GLU A 102 16.95 -6.81 16.36
CA GLU A 102 16.32 -5.83 17.25
C GLU A 102 15.37 -6.48 18.27
N GLY A 103 15.16 -7.81 18.20
CA GLY A 103 14.19 -8.51 19.05
C GLY A 103 12.73 -8.16 18.73
N LEU A 104 12.46 -7.56 17.56
CA LEU A 104 11.13 -7.12 17.16
C LEU A 104 10.34 -8.28 16.55
N GLU A 105 9.84 -9.18 17.41
CA GLU A 105 8.99 -10.30 16.99
C GLU A 105 7.60 -9.83 16.54
N ARG A 106 7.43 -9.67 15.22
CA ARG A 106 6.21 -9.16 14.59
C ARG A 106 5.73 -10.05 13.45
N GLY A 107 4.49 -9.81 13.02
CA GLY A 107 3.93 -10.43 11.83
C GLY A 107 4.37 -9.69 10.55
N PRO A 108 4.57 -10.38 9.42
CA PRO A 108 5.03 -9.76 8.16
C PRO A 108 4.17 -8.60 7.66
N ALA A 109 2.85 -8.67 7.86
CA ALA A 109 1.94 -7.59 7.45
C ALA A 109 2.15 -6.27 8.23
N GLY A 110 2.76 -6.33 9.42
CA GLY A 110 3.16 -5.14 10.18
C GLY A 110 4.42 -4.47 9.68
N ASN A 111 5.26 -5.23 9.01
CA ASN A 111 6.60 -4.82 8.60
C ASN A 111 6.66 -4.39 7.14
N VAL A 112 5.52 -4.23 6.47
CA VAL A 112 5.48 -3.77 5.07
C VAL A 112 6.09 -2.37 4.94
N SER A 113 5.70 -1.43 5.81
CA SER A 113 6.29 -0.09 5.84
C SER A 113 7.76 -0.09 6.26
N LEU A 114 8.18 -1.00 7.14
CA LEU A 114 9.57 -1.19 7.54
C LEU A 114 10.42 -1.73 6.39
N ALA A 115 9.92 -2.71 5.65
CA ALA A 115 10.61 -3.26 4.49
C ALA A 115 10.76 -2.22 3.37
N ALA A 116 9.69 -1.46 3.09
CA ALA A 116 9.79 -0.31 2.19
C ALA A 116 10.78 0.75 2.72
N ALA A 117 10.80 1.01 4.03
CA ALA A 117 11.72 1.96 4.64
C ALA A 117 13.18 1.57 4.48
N VAL A 118 13.54 0.28 4.55
CA VAL A 118 14.91 -0.20 4.31
C VAL A 118 15.39 0.16 2.90
N ALA A 119 14.52 0.03 1.88
CA ALA A 119 14.83 0.46 0.53
C ALA A 119 14.92 1.99 0.43
N LEU A 120 13.89 2.70 0.93
CA LEU A 120 13.78 4.16 0.80
C LEU A 120 14.87 4.92 1.57
N ALA A 121 15.34 4.40 2.70
CA ALA A 121 16.41 5.01 3.48
C ALA A 121 17.73 5.13 2.68
N ARG A 122 17.92 4.30 1.65
CA ARG A 122 19.07 4.37 0.75
C ARG A 122 18.99 5.51 -0.27
N GLU A 123 17.80 6.09 -0.45
CA GLU A 123 17.57 7.27 -1.30
C GLU A 123 17.76 8.58 -0.53
N LEU A 124 17.92 8.51 0.80
CA LEU A 124 18.01 9.67 1.68
C LEU A 124 19.46 10.02 2.03
N ASP A 125 19.70 11.31 2.25
CA ASP A 125 20.94 11.81 2.84
C ASP A 125 21.05 11.42 4.32
N LYS A 126 22.28 11.40 4.83
CA LYS A 126 22.62 10.90 6.17
C LYS A 126 21.86 11.56 7.31
N ASP A 127 21.48 12.82 7.16
CA ASP A 127 20.81 13.66 8.16
C ASP A 127 19.28 13.70 8.00
N GLN A 128 18.75 13.12 6.92
CA GLN A 128 17.31 13.02 6.71
C GLN A 128 16.70 11.94 7.60
N ILE A 129 15.52 12.24 8.14
CA ILE A 129 14.81 11.36 9.07
C ILE A 129 13.68 10.67 8.35
N LEU A 130 13.67 9.33 8.42
CA LEU A 130 12.57 8.51 7.96
C LEU A 130 11.80 7.97 9.16
N VAL A 131 10.54 8.39 9.30
CA VAL A 131 9.63 7.85 10.32
C VAL A 131 8.78 6.75 9.72
N VAL A 132 8.79 5.58 10.35
CA VAL A 132 7.96 4.44 9.95
C VAL A 132 6.76 4.33 10.86
N GLN A 133 5.57 4.29 10.27
CA GLN A 133 4.37 3.93 11.00
C GLN A 133 4.14 2.43 10.83
N GLU A 134 4.15 1.73 11.96
CA GLU A 134 4.04 0.28 12.04
C GLU A 134 2.61 -0.16 12.35
N THR A 135 2.22 -1.32 11.85
CA THR A 135 0.83 -1.82 11.96
C THR A 135 0.74 -3.32 12.20
N GLU A 136 1.24 -3.89 13.30
CA GLU A 136 0.86 -5.27 13.66
C GLU A 136 1.26 -5.67 15.08
N TYR A 137 0.50 -6.63 15.61
CA TYR A 137 0.85 -7.41 16.79
C TYR A 137 1.16 -8.86 16.38
N THR A 138 2.18 -9.48 16.97
CA THR A 138 2.49 -10.88 16.70
C THR A 138 1.49 -11.84 17.37
N GLY A 139 1.41 -13.07 16.87
CA GLY A 139 0.60 -14.16 17.38
C GLY A 139 0.87 -15.44 16.57
N ALA A 140 0.51 -16.61 17.09
CA ALA A 140 0.92 -17.89 16.51
C ALA A 140 0.63 -18.04 14.99
N GLY A 141 -0.54 -17.60 14.52
CA GLY A 141 -0.91 -17.63 13.09
C GLY A 141 -0.29 -16.51 12.23
N LYS A 142 0.29 -15.48 12.85
CA LYS A 142 0.92 -14.34 12.17
C LYS A 142 2.44 -14.46 12.09
N HIS A 143 3.01 -15.47 12.74
CA HIS A 143 4.44 -15.73 12.71
C HIS A 143 4.91 -16.04 11.28
N VAL A 144 6.12 -15.59 10.94
CA VAL A 144 6.77 -15.80 9.63
C VAL A 144 6.66 -17.26 9.17
N ASN A 145 7.14 -18.20 10.00
CA ASN A 145 7.08 -19.63 9.72
C ASN A 145 5.68 -20.18 9.47
N ALA A 146 4.66 -19.68 10.20
CA ALA A 146 3.28 -20.12 10.01
C ALA A 146 2.75 -19.66 8.64
N GLN A 147 3.02 -18.41 8.25
CA GLN A 147 2.59 -17.88 6.96
C GLN A 147 3.32 -18.52 5.78
N LEU A 148 4.64 -18.74 5.87
CA LEU A 148 5.39 -19.45 4.82
C LEU A 148 4.94 -20.91 4.69
N SER A 149 4.64 -21.58 5.82
CA SER A 149 4.10 -22.94 5.81
C SER A 149 2.70 -22.98 5.17
N PHE A 150 1.85 -22.00 5.47
CA PHE A 150 0.54 -21.86 4.83
C PHE A 150 0.67 -21.62 3.32
N ALA A 151 1.58 -20.75 2.89
CA ALA A 151 1.84 -20.49 1.48
C ALA A 151 2.26 -21.78 0.74
N ARG A 152 3.21 -22.56 1.28
CA ARG A 152 3.61 -23.86 0.70
C ARG A 152 2.43 -24.82 0.57
N LYS A 153 1.58 -24.93 1.60
CA LYS A 153 0.38 -25.78 1.57
C LYS A 153 -0.62 -25.36 0.48
N ASN A 154 -0.65 -24.09 0.11
CA ASN A 154 -1.49 -23.55 -0.97
C ASN A 154 -0.79 -23.54 -2.34
N GLY A 155 0.32 -24.28 -2.48
CA GLY A 155 1.02 -24.43 -3.77
C GLY A 155 1.86 -23.22 -4.18
N ILE A 156 2.27 -22.38 -3.22
CA ILE A 156 3.22 -21.30 -3.45
C ILE A 156 4.64 -21.85 -3.34
N GLU A 157 5.45 -21.64 -4.38
CA GLU A 157 6.86 -21.98 -4.38
C GLU A 157 7.64 -20.99 -3.52
N ILE A 158 8.50 -21.50 -2.64
CA ILE A 158 9.33 -20.65 -1.77
C ILE A 158 10.80 -21.00 -2.00
N SER A 159 11.56 -20.01 -2.42
CA SER A 159 13.00 -20.12 -2.69
C SER A 159 13.75 -18.92 -2.13
N VAL A 160 15.07 -19.01 -2.16
CA VAL A 160 15.98 -17.90 -1.89
C VAL A 160 16.56 -17.46 -3.24
N GLY A 161 16.66 -16.14 -3.47
CA GLY A 161 17.13 -15.59 -4.75
C GLY A 161 16.83 -14.10 -4.90
N ASN A 162 16.62 -13.64 -6.13
CA ASN A 162 16.23 -12.27 -6.42
C ASN A 162 14.72 -12.05 -6.21
N PRO A 163 14.29 -11.21 -5.26
CA PRO A 163 12.87 -11.00 -4.95
C PRO A 163 12.08 -10.46 -6.15
N ALA A 164 12.71 -9.70 -7.06
CA ALA A 164 12.06 -9.12 -8.24
C ALA A 164 11.50 -10.17 -9.21
N ASP A 165 11.99 -11.41 -9.15
CA ASP A 165 11.51 -12.53 -9.98
C ASP A 165 10.27 -13.24 -9.34
N SER A 166 9.82 -12.78 -8.16
CA SER A 166 8.63 -13.32 -7.50
C SER A 166 7.37 -13.04 -8.31
N VAL A 167 6.49 -14.03 -8.41
CA VAL A 167 5.20 -13.87 -9.08
C VAL A 167 4.06 -13.98 -8.07
N PRO A 168 3.24 -12.93 -7.88
CA PRO A 168 2.11 -12.96 -6.97
C PRO A 168 1.22 -14.19 -7.13
N GLY A 169 0.98 -14.86 -5.99
CA GLY A 169 0.20 -16.09 -5.91
C GLY A 169 0.86 -17.33 -6.51
N LYS A 170 2.08 -17.26 -7.05
CA LYS A 170 2.81 -18.45 -7.55
C LYS A 170 4.08 -18.71 -6.76
N SER A 171 4.86 -17.66 -6.48
CA SER A 171 6.15 -17.80 -5.80
C SER A 171 6.40 -16.68 -4.80
N ILE A 172 7.22 -16.98 -3.79
CA ILE A 172 7.79 -16.06 -2.82
C ILE A 172 9.30 -16.30 -2.82
N ILE A 173 10.06 -15.36 -3.36
CA ILE A 173 11.52 -15.45 -3.39
C ILE A 173 12.07 -14.56 -2.27
N LEU A 174 12.68 -15.20 -1.27
CA LEU A 174 13.34 -14.51 -0.16
C LEU A 174 14.69 -13.94 -0.66
N PRO A 175 15.00 -12.66 -0.40
CA PRO A 175 16.30 -12.07 -0.69
C PRO A 175 17.46 -12.90 -0.13
N GLU A 176 18.53 -13.03 -0.91
CA GLU A 176 19.84 -13.55 -0.48
C GLU A 176 20.61 -12.50 0.34
N HIS A 177 20.42 -11.22 0.01
CA HIS A 177 21.15 -10.11 0.61
C HIS A 177 20.24 -8.87 0.79
N PRO A 178 20.37 -8.08 1.88
CA PRO A 178 19.52 -6.91 2.12
C PRO A 178 19.52 -5.86 0.99
N ARG A 179 20.60 -5.81 0.19
CA ARG A 179 20.71 -4.90 -0.97
C ARG A 179 19.70 -5.17 -2.08
N GLN A 180 19.12 -6.38 -2.11
CA GLN A 180 18.07 -6.76 -3.06
C GLN A 180 16.69 -6.23 -2.65
N ILE A 181 16.55 -5.66 -1.45
CA ILE A 181 15.31 -5.00 -1.04
C ILE A 181 15.18 -3.69 -1.82
N GLN A 182 14.08 -3.54 -2.55
CA GLN A 182 13.78 -2.44 -3.45
C GLN A 182 12.29 -2.08 -3.42
N ALA A 183 12.02 -0.81 -3.16
CA ALA A 183 10.70 -0.24 -3.33
C ALA A 183 10.44 0.05 -4.81
N VAL A 184 9.24 -0.28 -5.29
CA VAL A 184 8.79 -0.01 -6.66
C VAL A 184 7.65 1.01 -6.62
N ASP A 185 7.79 2.10 -7.36
CA ASP A 185 6.76 3.13 -7.41
C ASP A 185 5.51 2.70 -8.16
N LEU A 186 4.34 3.02 -7.59
CA LEU A 186 3.07 3.04 -8.31
C LEU A 186 2.87 4.43 -8.92
N ASP A 187 2.28 4.44 -10.12
CA ASP A 187 1.90 5.68 -10.78
C ASP A 187 0.72 6.34 -10.05
N MET A 188 1.00 7.46 -9.38
CA MET A 188 0.01 8.22 -8.62
C MET A 188 -1.05 8.85 -9.53
N ASP A 189 -0.71 9.25 -10.76
CA ASP A 189 -1.65 9.84 -11.69
C ASP A 189 -2.62 8.80 -12.24
N ASP A 190 -2.17 7.56 -12.48
CA ASP A 190 -3.06 6.47 -12.85
C ASP A 190 -4.04 6.11 -11.73
N LEU A 191 -3.58 6.13 -10.47
CA LEU A 191 -4.46 5.94 -9.31
C LEU A 191 -5.50 7.08 -9.20
N ARG A 192 -5.09 8.33 -9.41
CA ARG A 192 -5.99 9.48 -9.45
C ARG A 192 -7.00 9.36 -10.59
N ARG A 193 -6.58 9.01 -11.81
CA ARG A 193 -7.46 8.77 -12.95
C ARG A 193 -8.48 7.67 -12.66
N SER A 194 -8.04 6.56 -12.07
CA SER A 194 -8.94 5.47 -11.67
C SER A 194 -9.99 5.95 -10.67
N TYR A 195 -9.59 6.73 -9.66
CA TYR A 195 -10.52 7.33 -8.71
C TYR A 195 -11.52 8.27 -9.37
N LEU A 196 -11.05 9.17 -10.22
CA LEU A 196 -11.92 10.12 -10.93
C LEU A 196 -12.90 9.39 -11.86
N ASN A 197 -12.47 8.37 -12.58
CA ASN A 197 -13.36 7.57 -13.42
C ASN A 197 -14.46 6.88 -12.59
N HIS A 198 -14.13 6.34 -11.41
CA HIS A 198 -15.13 5.78 -10.51
C HIS A 198 -16.11 6.86 -10.01
N ALA A 199 -15.61 8.00 -9.52
CA ALA A 199 -16.42 9.09 -9.01
C ALA A 199 -17.36 9.67 -10.08
N LEU A 200 -16.83 10.01 -11.25
CA LEU A 200 -17.59 10.56 -12.37
C LEU A 200 -18.62 9.56 -12.91
N GLY A 201 -18.30 8.27 -12.92
CA GLY A 201 -19.24 7.21 -13.29
C GLY A 201 -20.48 7.15 -12.38
N THR A 202 -20.42 7.65 -11.15
CA THR A 202 -21.59 7.70 -10.25
C THR A 202 -22.57 8.83 -10.54
N LEU A 203 -22.15 9.83 -11.33
CA LEU A 203 -22.99 11.00 -11.64
C LEU A 203 -24.18 10.66 -12.54
N ASN A 204 -24.17 9.53 -13.26
CA ASN A 204 -25.27 9.08 -14.13
C ASN A 204 -25.79 10.18 -15.08
N GLY A 205 -24.88 10.98 -15.65
CA GLY A 205 -25.22 12.09 -16.55
C GLY A 205 -25.55 13.42 -15.87
N ALA A 206 -25.48 13.50 -14.53
CA ALA A 206 -25.52 14.77 -13.83
C ALA A 206 -24.30 15.64 -14.18
N LYS A 207 -24.50 16.96 -14.16
CA LYS A 207 -23.43 17.92 -14.39
C LYS A 207 -22.51 17.97 -13.17
N LEU A 208 -21.22 17.99 -13.42
CA LEU A 208 -20.21 18.23 -12.41
C LEU A 208 -20.31 19.68 -11.92
N LEU A 209 -20.57 19.89 -10.62
CA LEU A 209 -20.69 21.21 -10.01
C LEU A 209 -19.31 21.74 -9.57
N PRO A 210 -19.16 23.07 -9.39
CA PRO A 210 -17.92 23.65 -8.87
C PRO A 210 -17.48 23.04 -7.52
N GLU A 211 -18.43 22.70 -6.66
CA GLU A 211 -18.18 22.07 -5.37
C GLU A 211 -17.62 20.65 -5.53
N ASP A 212 -18.10 19.90 -6.53
CA ASP A 212 -17.59 18.56 -6.85
C ASP A 212 -16.15 18.64 -7.34
N ILE A 213 -15.85 19.59 -8.22
CA ILE A 213 -14.48 19.83 -8.72
C ILE A 213 -13.55 20.16 -7.55
N SER A 214 -13.97 21.09 -6.68
CA SER A 214 -13.18 21.48 -5.50
C SER A 214 -12.94 20.29 -4.57
N PHE A 215 -13.96 19.46 -4.33
CA PHE A 215 -13.84 18.27 -3.51
C PHE A 215 -12.87 17.26 -4.11
N LEU A 216 -13.03 16.91 -5.40
CA LEU A 216 -12.19 15.92 -6.09
C LEU A 216 -10.74 16.40 -6.20
N ALA A 217 -10.52 17.69 -6.46
CA ALA A 217 -9.20 18.29 -6.49
C ALA A 217 -8.50 18.16 -5.12
N GLU A 218 -9.20 18.47 -4.03
CA GLU A 218 -8.68 18.26 -2.67
C GLU A 218 -8.40 16.78 -2.42
N ASP A 219 -9.34 15.89 -2.77
CA ASP A 219 -9.27 14.47 -2.45
C ASP A 219 -8.19 13.71 -3.24
N CYS A 220 -7.82 14.20 -4.41
CA CYS A 220 -6.71 13.70 -5.21
C CYS A 220 -5.38 14.42 -4.97
N ARG A 221 -5.41 15.54 -4.23
CA ARG A 221 -4.32 16.51 -4.12
C ARG A 221 -3.80 16.93 -5.50
N VAL A 222 -4.71 17.41 -6.34
CA VAL A 222 -4.44 17.92 -7.69
C VAL A 222 -5.14 19.26 -7.90
N THR A 223 -4.94 19.85 -9.07
CA THR A 223 -5.61 21.11 -9.43
C THR A 223 -6.99 20.86 -10.05
N PRO A 224 -7.92 21.84 -10.02
CA PRO A 224 -9.19 21.76 -10.73
C PRO A 224 -9.05 21.41 -12.22
N GLU A 225 -8.03 21.96 -12.89
CA GLU A 225 -7.79 21.73 -14.32
C GLU A 225 -7.48 20.26 -14.62
N PHE A 226 -6.81 19.56 -13.69
CA PHE A 226 -6.59 18.12 -13.82
C PHE A 226 -7.93 17.36 -13.81
N ILE A 227 -8.86 17.73 -12.93
CA ILE A 227 -10.19 17.12 -12.85
C ILE A 227 -10.97 17.35 -14.15
N GLU A 228 -10.98 18.59 -14.63
CA GLU A 228 -11.68 18.97 -15.88
C GLU A 228 -11.12 18.22 -17.09
N SER A 229 -9.80 18.04 -17.16
CA SER A 229 -9.17 17.29 -18.26
C SER A 229 -9.63 15.84 -18.34
N ILE A 230 -9.89 15.20 -17.19
CA ILE A 230 -10.41 13.83 -17.12
C ILE A 230 -11.91 13.81 -17.43
N ALA A 231 -12.67 14.76 -16.89
CA ALA A 231 -14.12 14.84 -17.11
C ALA A 231 -14.49 15.02 -18.60
N GLN A 232 -13.68 15.73 -19.39
CA GLN A 232 -13.89 15.86 -20.84
C GLN A 232 -13.71 14.55 -21.62
N GLY A 233 -12.96 13.58 -21.07
CA GLY A 233 -12.72 12.27 -21.66
C GLY A 233 -13.80 11.23 -21.33
N VAL A 234 -14.64 11.47 -20.33
CA VAL A 234 -15.73 10.58 -19.90
C VAL A 234 -17.00 10.99 -20.66
N LYS A 235 -17.29 10.31 -21.77
CA LYS A 235 -18.55 10.44 -22.53
C LYS A 235 -19.60 9.45 -22.06
#